data_AF-A0A672QI72-F1
#
_entry.id   AF-A0A672QI72-F1
#
_cell.length_a   1.000
_cell.length_b   1.000
_cell.length_c   1.000
_cell.angle_alpha   90.00
_cell.angle_beta   90.00
_cell.angle_gamma   90.00
#
_symmetry.space_group_name_H-M   'P 1'
#
loop_
_entity.id
_entity.type
_entity.pdbx_description
1 polymer ?
#
loop_
_entity_poly.entity_id
_entity_poly.type
_entity_poly.pdbx_seq_one_letter_code
_entity_poly.pdbx_strand_id
1 'polypeptide(L)'
;FVYVRASHFEGLVTTVVGYVLLAITLIVCHGLAALVRFQRSRRLLGVCYIVVKVSLLVVVEIGVFPLICGWWLDICSLEMFDASLKDRELSFESAPGTTMFLHWLVGMVYVFYFASFILLLREVLRPGVLWFLRNLNDPDFNPVQEMIHLPIYRHLRRFILSVVVFGSIVLLMLWLPIRIIKHIFPSFLPYNVMLYSDAPVSELSLELLLLQVVLPALLEQGHTRQWLKGLVRAWTVTAGYLLDLHSYLLGDQEDNENNGNQQANNNNQQARNNAIPVVGEGLHAAHQAILQQGGPVGFQPYHRPIKFPLRIVLLILFMCVTLLLASLVCLTLPVFTGRWLMSFWTGSAKIHELYTAACGLYVCWLSIRAITVLLAWMPQGRRVILLKVQEWTLMILKTLIVAVLLAGVIPLLLGLLFELVIVAPLRVPLDQTPLFYPWQDWALGVLHAKIIAAITLMGPQWWLKTVIEQVYANGIRNIDLHFIIRKLAAPVIAVLLLSLCIPYVIAVGIVPLLGVTMEMQNLVQRRIYPFLLMVVVLMGILFFQIRQFKRLYEHIKNDKYLVGQRLVNYERKAGKPSTTTHSSSVQE
;
A
#
# COMPACT_ATOMS: atom_id res chain seq x y z
N PHE A 1 27.19 42.72 -17.61
CA PHE A 1 26.62 42.06 -16.42
C PHE A 1 25.96 40.77 -16.85
N VAL A 2 26.65 39.64 -16.66
CA VAL A 2 26.05 38.31 -16.84
C VAL A 2 25.15 38.11 -15.63
N TYR A 3 23.82 38.16 -15.82
CA TYR A 3 22.88 37.73 -14.79
C TYR A 3 23.12 36.24 -14.55
N VAL A 4 23.88 35.92 -13.49
CA VAL A 4 23.91 34.56 -12.96
C VAL A 4 22.53 34.32 -12.37
N ARG A 5 21.67 33.62 -13.13
CA ARG A 5 20.35 33.20 -12.67
C ARG A 5 20.59 32.38 -11.40
N ALA A 6 20.14 32.89 -10.25
CA ALA A 6 20.32 32.21 -8.97
C ALA A 6 19.74 30.79 -9.09
N SER A 7 20.53 29.78 -8.74
CA SER A 7 20.06 28.40 -8.81
C SER A 7 18.87 28.24 -7.86
N HIS A 8 17.77 27.65 -8.32
CA HIS A 8 16.54 27.47 -7.51
C HIS A 8 16.77 26.71 -6.19
N PHE A 9 17.89 26.00 -6.06
CA PHE A 9 18.28 25.21 -4.89
C PHE A 9 19.58 25.68 -4.25
N GLU A 10 19.90 26.97 -4.35
CA GLU A 10 21.15 27.54 -3.81
C GLU A 10 21.39 27.13 -2.35
N GLY A 11 20.39 27.23 -1.48
CA GLY A 11 20.51 26.82 -0.07
C GLY A 11 20.84 25.34 0.15
N LEU A 12 20.31 24.44 -0.67
CA LEU A 12 20.61 23.00 -0.57
C LEU A 12 22.02 22.70 -1.09
N VAL A 13 22.42 23.35 -2.18
CA VAL A 13 23.77 23.20 -2.73
C VAL A 13 24.81 23.79 -1.78
N THR A 14 24.58 24.97 -1.22
CA THR A 14 25.51 25.62 -0.27
C THR A 14 25.66 24.81 1.01
N THR A 15 24.59 24.19 1.51
CA THR A 15 24.67 23.33 2.70
C THR A 15 25.48 22.07 2.44
N VAL A 16 25.21 21.35 1.34
CA VAL A 16 25.97 20.14 0.97
C VAL A 16 27.45 20.46 0.74
N VAL A 17 27.76 21.52 -0.02
CA VAL A 17 29.14 21.97 -0.25
C VAL A 17 29.80 22.40 1.06
N GLY A 18 29.08 23.10 1.93
CA GLY A 18 29.56 23.49 3.26
C GLY A 18 29.95 22.28 4.12
N TYR A 19 29.13 21.23 4.16
CA TYR A 19 29.44 20.00 4.89
C TYR A 19 30.62 19.23 4.29
N VAL A 20 30.78 19.24 2.95
CA VAL A 20 31.95 18.64 2.28
C VAL A 20 33.23 19.40 2.64
N LEU A 21 33.20 20.74 2.60
CA LEU A 21 34.33 21.57 3.03
C LEU A 21 34.64 21.34 4.51
N LEU A 22 33.62 21.28 5.36
CA LEU A 22 33.78 20.97 6.78
C LEU A 22 34.42 19.59 6.99
N ALA A 23 34.00 18.56 6.24
CA ALA A 23 34.63 17.25 6.29
C ALA A 23 36.12 17.30 5.90
N ILE A 24 36.47 18.03 4.83
CA ILE A 24 37.86 18.21 4.39
C ILE A 24 38.68 18.93 5.46
N THR A 25 38.16 20.03 6.04
CA THR A 25 38.84 20.76 7.11
C THR A 25 39.08 19.88 8.34
N LEU A 26 38.11 19.07 8.75
CA LEU A 26 38.26 18.12 9.85
C LEU A 26 39.34 17.06 9.58
N ILE A 27 39.44 16.56 8.34
CA ILE A 27 40.52 15.64 7.93
C ILE A 27 41.89 16.32 8.06
N VAL A 28 42.03 17.55 7.56
CA VAL A 28 43.28 18.33 7.63
C VAL A 28 43.65 18.61 9.08
N CYS A 29 42.71 19.08 9.90
CA CYS A 29 42.94 19.32 11.33
C CYS A 29 43.30 18.04 12.08
N HIS A 30 42.69 16.90 11.75
CA HIS A 30 43.05 15.60 12.33
C HIS A 30 44.49 15.19 11.97
N GLY A 31 44.92 15.45 10.73
CA GLY A 31 46.31 15.26 10.29
C GLY A 31 47.30 16.15 11.05
N LEU A 32 46.97 17.45 11.21
CA LEU A 32 47.79 18.39 11.99
C LEU A 32 47.87 18.02 13.47
N ALA A 33 46.76 17.62 14.10
CA ALA A 33 46.74 17.16 15.48
C ALA A 33 47.57 15.87 15.69
N ALA A 34 47.65 15.01 14.66
CA ALA A 34 48.53 13.84 14.68
C ALA A 34 50.01 14.23 14.64
N LEU A 35 50.37 15.26 13.86
CA LEU A 35 51.75 15.80 13.82
C LEU A 35 52.15 16.41 15.17
N VAL A 36 51.25 17.14 15.83
CA VAL A 36 51.49 17.82 17.12
C VAL A 36 51.34 16.86 18.33
N ARG A 37 51.01 15.58 18.12
CA ARG A 37 50.79 14.54 19.16
C ARG A 37 49.69 14.85 20.19
N PHE A 38 48.71 15.70 19.87
CA PHE A 38 47.57 15.96 20.75
C PHE A 38 46.50 14.86 20.68
N GLN A 39 46.59 13.86 21.56
CA GLN A 39 45.72 12.67 21.55
C GLN A 39 44.23 12.98 21.79
N ARG A 40 43.89 13.91 22.70
CA ARG A 40 42.48 14.25 23.01
C ARG A 40 41.77 14.96 21.84
N SER A 41 42.42 15.98 21.27
CA SER A 41 41.89 16.73 20.12
C SER A 41 41.75 15.82 18.89
N ARG A 42 42.74 14.96 18.64
CA ARG A 42 42.68 13.97 17.55
C ARG A 42 41.46 13.06 17.66
N ARG A 43 41.17 12.53 18.86
CA ARG A 43 39.99 11.66 19.07
C ARG A 43 38.68 12.40 18.81
N LEU A 44 38.56 13.65 19.27
CA LEU A 44 37.36 14.47 19.09
C LEU A 44 37.14 14.83 17.61
N LEU A 45 38.19 15.26 16.90
CA LEU A 45 38.14 15.55 15.47
C LEU A 45 37.80 14.33 14.64
N GLY A 46 38.33 13.15 15.00
CA GLY A 46 38.01 11.88 14.34
C GLY A 46 36.53 11.50 14.48
N VAL A 47 35.96 11.64 15.68
CA VAL A 47 34.52 11.38 15.90
C VAL A 47 33.66 12.39 15.14
N CYS A 48 34.02 13.68 15.15
CA CYS A 48 33.30 14.73 14.41
C CYS A 48 33.30 14.45 12.90
N TYR A 49 34.45 14.05 12.34
CA TYR A 49 34.54 13.64 10.94
C TYR A 49 33.64 12.44 10.63
N ILE A 50 33.62 11.41 11.49
CA ILE A 50 32.76 10.23 11.28
C ILE A 50 31.28 10.62 11.23
N VAL A 51 30.82 11.50 12.13
CA VAL A 51 29.43 11.99 12.12
C VAL A 51 29.11 12.69 10.79
N VAL A 52 29.94 13.64 10.37
CA VAL A 52 29.75 14.38 9.11
C VAL A 52 29.79 13.46 7.90
N LYS A 53 30.73 12.50 7.88
CA LYS A 53 30.86 11.49 6.83
C LYS A 53 29.59 10.64 6.73
N VAL A 54 29.07 10.12 7.84
CA VAL A 54 27.84 9.30 7.85
C VAL A 54 26.65 10.13 7.39
N SER A 55 26.49 11.37 7.88
CA SER A 55 25.40 12.26 7.45
C SER A 55 25.44 12.53 5.94
N LEU A 56 26.61 12.82 5.37
CA LEU A 56 26.78 13.03 3.93
C LEU A 56 26.46 11.76 3.12
N LEU A 57 26.91 10.59 3.58
CA LEU A 57 26.61 9.31 2.91
C LEU A 57 25.11 8.98 2.94
N VAL A 58 24.42 9.28 4.05
CA VAL A 58 22.96 9.10 4.17
C VAL A 58 22.22 10.02 3.20
N VAL A 59 22.62 11.29 3.07
CA VAL A 59 22.02 12.22 2.09
C VAL A 59 22.20 11.71 0.66
N VAL A 60 23.35 11.13 0.34
CA VAL A 60 23.61 10.55 -0.99
C VAL A 60 22.76 9.29 -1.22
N GLU A 61 22.69 8.37 -0.25
CA GLU A 61 21.95 7.11 -0.42
C GLU A 61 20.42 7.27 -0.38
N ILE A 62 19.87 8.14 0.47
CA ILE A 62 18.42 8.32 0.65
C ILE A 62 17.86 9.51 -0.15
N GLY A 63 18.67 10.54 -0.41
CA GLY A 63 18.25 11.73 -1.17
C GLY A 63 18.63 11.63 -2.65
N VAL A 64 19.93 11.57 -2.92
CA VAL A 64 20.46 11.71 -4.30
C VAL A 64 20.21 10.46 -5.15
N PHE A 65 20.44 9.26 -4.60
CA PHE A 65 20.26 8.02 -5.36
C PHE A 65 18.84 7.85 -5.91
N PRO A 66 17.76 8.01 -5.12
CA PRO A 66 16.40 7.94 -5.64
C PRO A 66 16.09 9.04 -6.64
N LEU A 67 16.59 10.26 -6.43
CA LEU A 67 16.44 11.36 -7.39
C LEU A 67 16.98 10.98 -8.77
N ILE A 68 18.21 10.43 -8.85
CA ILE A 68 18.80 9.99 -10.12
C ILE A 68 17.93 8.93 -10.79
N CYS A 69 17.46 7.94 -10.02
CA CYS A 69 16.56 6.91 -10.53
C CYS A 69 15.22 7.49 -11.04
N GLY A 70 14.66 8.47 -10.33
CA GLY A 70 13.43 9.16 -10.74
C GLY A 70 13.59 9.91 -12.05
N TRP A 71 14.70 10.64 -12.23
CA TRP A 71 15.03 11.30 -13.49
C TRP A 71 15.24 10.31 -14.65
N TRP A 72 15.91 9.18 -14.41
CA TRP A 72 16.03 8.13 -15.42
C TRP A 72 14.66 7.60 -15.86
N LEU A 73 13.75 7.35 -14.92
CA LEU A 73 12.40 6.90 -15.22
C LEU A 73 11.62 7.94 -16.03
N ASP A 74 11.65 9.22 -15.63
CA ASP A 74 10.92 10.29 -16.35
C ASP A 74 11.43 10.41 -17.80
N ILE A 75 12.75 10.55 -17.99
CA ILE A 75 13.37 10.67 -19.32
C ILE A 75 13.03 9.48 -20.21
N CYS A 76 13.08 8.25 -19.67
CA CYS A 76 12.74 7.06 -20.43
C CYS A 76 11.25 6.96 -20.77
N SER A 77 10.38 7.63 -19.99
CA SER A 77 8.93 7.62 -20.15
C SER A 77 8.35 8.78 -20.98
N LEU A 78 9.17 9.76 -21.38
CA LEU A 78 8.71 10.95 -22.11
C LEU A 78 7.89 10.60 -23.37
N GLU A 79 8.39 9.69 -24.19
CA GLU A 79 7.72 9.25 -25.42
C GLU A 79 6.42 8.48 -25.15
N MET A 80 6.23 7.97 -23.93
CA MET A 80 4.98 7.31 -23.53
C MET A 80 3.83 8.32 -23.43
N PHE A 81 4.12 9.55 -23.03
CA PHE A 81 3.12 10.61 -22.76
C PHE A 81 3.10 11.72 -23.81
N ASP A 82 3.82 11.57 -24.93
CA ASP A 82 4.05 12.61 -25.94
C ASP A 82 4.67 13.90 -25.39
N ALA A 83 5.43 13.79 -24.30
CA ALA A 83 6.10 14.91 -23.67
C ALA A 83 7.53 15.08 -24.22
N SER A 84 7.99 16.32 -24.34
CA SER A 84 9.37 16.63 -24.71
C SER A 84 10.22 17.03 -23.50
N LEU A 85 11.56 16.97 -23.65
CA LEU A 85 12.47 17.51 -22.63
C LEU A 85 12.24 19.01 -22.37
N LYS A 86 11.76 19.75 -23.36
CA LYS A 86 11.43 21.18 -23.22
C LYS A 86 10.21 21.39 -22.32
N ASP A 87 9.19 20.54 -22.43
CA ASP A 87 8.01 20.63 -21.56
C ASP A 87 8.37 20.34 -20.10
N ARG A 88 9.34 19.45 -19.88
CA ARG A 88 9.91 19.19 -18.55
C ARG A 88 10.75 20.34 -18.02
N GLU A 89 11.53 20.99 -18.87
CA GLU A 89 12.26 22.21 -18.51
C GLU A 89 11.30 23.31 -18.05
N LEU A 90 10.22 23.56 -18.81
CA LEU A 90 9.17 24.51 -18.44
C LEU A 90 8.44 24.12 -17.14
N SER A 91 8.18 22.83 -16.94
CA SER A 91 7.59 22.32 -15.70
C SER A 91 8.52 22.55 -14.49
N PHE A 92 9.83 22.35 -14.69
CA PHE A 92 10.85 22.58 -13.66
C PHE A 92 11.01 24.07 -13.35
N GLU A 93 10.96 24.96 -14.36
CA GLU A 93 11.02 26.41 -14.13
C GLU A 93 9.79 26.94 -13.39
N SER A 94 8.60 26.39 -13.68
CA SER A 94 7.35 26.83 -13.05
C SER A 94 7.21 26.35 -11.60
N ALA A 95 7.61 25.10 -11.29
CA ALA A 95 7.48 24.51 -9.97
C ALA A 95 8.69 23.63 -9.58
N PRO A 96 9.88 24.21 -9.35
CA PRO A 96 11.12 23.45 -9.17
C PRO A 96 11.08 22.52 -7.95
N GLY A 97 10.55 23.00 -6.82
CA GLY A 97 10.43 22.18 -5.60
C GLY A 97 9.52 20.96 -5.79
N THR A 98 8.34 21.17 -6.38
CA THR A 98 7.36 20.09 -6.63
C THR A 98 7.90 19.07 -7.62
N THR A 99 8.53 19.50 -8.72
CA THR A 99 9.14 18.57 -9.67
C THR A 99 10.24 17.74 -9.03
N MET A 100 11.15 18.34 -8.25
CA MET A 100 12.21 17.61 -7.55
C MET A 100 11.63 16.59 -6.56
N PHE A 101 10.62 16.98 -5.79
CA PHE A 101 9.94 16.10 -4.84
C PHE A 101 9.25 14.92 -5.55
N LEU A 102 8.58 15.16 -6.67
CA LEU A 102 7.92 14.08 -7.44
C LEU A 102 8.93 13.09 -8.02
N HIS A 103 10.04 13.57 -8.60
CA HIS A 103 11.10 12.68 -9.08
C HIS A 103 11.72 11.86 -7.94
N TRP A 104 11.98 12.50 -6.79
CA TRP A 104 12.47 11.79 -5.61
C TRP A 104 11.48 10.73 -5.13
N LEU A 105 10.18 11.06 -5.05
CA LEU A 105 9.13 10.16 -4.61
C LEU A 105 9.01 8.94 -5.52
N VAL A 106 8.90 9.16 -6.84
CA VAL A 106 8.84 8.07 -7.84
C VAL A 106 10.11 7.22 -7.79
N GLY A 107 11.27 7.86 -7.67
CA GLY A 107 12.55 7.19 -7.50
C GLY A 107 12.63 6.33 -6.24
N MET A 108 12.12 6.82 -5.11
CA MET A 108 12.08 6.08 -3.85
C MET A 108 11.17 4.85 -3.94
N VAL A 109 10.00 5.02 -4.53
CA VAL A 109 9.07 3.91 -4.79
C VAL A 109 9.72 2.85 -5.67
N TYR A 110 10.41 3.25 -6.74
CA TYR A 110 11.15 2.33 -7.60
C TYR A 110 12.26 1.58 -6.84
N VAL A 111 13.10 2.28 -6.06
CA VAL A 111 14.16 1.65 -5.26
C VAL A 111 13.57 0.64 -4.27
N PHE A 112 12.45 0.96 -3.63
CA PHE A 112 11.75 0.07 -2.70
C PHE A 112 11.23 -1.20 -3.39
N TYR A 113 10.56 -1.08 -4.54
CA TYR A 113 10.07 -2.24 -5.29
C TYR A 113 11.20 -3.09 -5.85
N PHE A 114 12.27 -2.46 -6.34
CA PHE A 114 13.45 -3.17 -6.80
C PHE A 114 14.09 -3.97 -5.66
N ALA A 115 14.28 -3.36 -4.48
CA ALA A 115 14.79 -4.05 -3.30
C ALA A 115 13.90 -5.23 -2.88
N SER A 116 12.58 -5.04 -2.91
CA SER A 116 11.59 -6.09 -2.63
C SER A 116 11.69 -7.26 -3.63
N PHE A 117 11.91 -6.96 -4.91
CA PHE A 117 12.13 -7.97 -5.94
C PHE A 117 13.44 -8.74 -5.73
N ILE A 118 14.55 -8.07 -5.38
CA ILE A 118 15.81 -8.75 -5.03
C ILE A 118 15.64 -9.68 -3.82
N LEU A 119 14.86 -9.29 -2.81
CA LEU A 119 14.54 -10.17 -1.69
C LEU A 119 13.76 -11.41 -2.14
N LEU A 120 12.77 -11.26 -3.02
CA LEU A 120 12.05 -12.39 -3.60
C LEU A 120 12.97 -13.30 -4.42
N LEU A 121 13.89 -12.74 -5.21
CA LEU A 121 14.90 -13.51 -5.94
C LEU A 121 15.79 -14.32 -4.99
N ARG A 122 16.21 -13.76 -3.83
CA ARG A 122 17.01 -14.48 -2.82
C ARG A 122 16.26 -15.64 -2.18
N GLU A 123 14.94 -15.59 -2.12
CA GLU A 123 14.14 -16.72 -1.61
C GLU A 123 14.04 -17.89 -2.61
N VAL A 124 14.29 -17.64 -3.90
CA VAL A 124 14.18 -18.64 -4.97
C VAL A 124 15.55 -19.16 -5.38
N LEU A 125 16.51 -18.25 -5.51
CA LEU A 125 17.86 -18.54 -5.94
C LEU A 125 18.73 -18.96 -4.75
N ARG A 126 19.72 -19.78 -5.05
CA ARG A 126 20.74 -20.20 -4.11
C ARG A 126 21.52 -18.97 -3.53
N PRO A 127 21.86 -18.94 -2.23
CA PRO A 127 22.45 -17.76 -1.56
C PRO A 127 23.75 -17.20 -2.16
N GLY A 128 24.51 -18.01 -2.92
CA GLY A 128 25.76 -17.60 -3.56
C GLY A 128 25.62 -16.94 -4.95
N VAL A 129 24.44 -16.98 -5.58
CA VAL A 129 24.25 -16.50 -6.96
C VAL A 129 24.25 -14.96 -7.02
N LEU A 130 23.60 -14.32 -6.04
CA LEU A 130 23.47 -12.87 -5.94
C LEU A 130 24.55 -12.25 -5.04
N TRP A 131 25.77 -12.79 -5.06
CA TRP A 131 26.88 -12.35 -4.20
C TRP A 131 27.27 -10.87 -4.40
N PHE A 132 26.96 -10.30 -5.58
CA PHE A 132 27.25 -8.91 -5.93
C PHE A 132 26.22 -7.91 -5.37
N LEU A 133 25.03 -8.39 -5.00
CA LEU A 133 23.99 -7.57 -4.37
C LEU A 133 24.10 -7.71 -2.84
N ARG A 134 23.93 -6.60 -2.13
CA ARG A 134 23.99 -6.58 -0.66
C ARG A 134 22.73 -7.24 -0.07
N ASN A 135 22.89 -8.06 0.98
CA ASN A 135 21.76 -8.62 1.71
C ASN A 135 21.30 -7.62 2.77
N LEU A 136 20.13 -7.01 2.59
CA LEU A 136 19.61 -6.01 3.53
C LEU A 136 18.94 -6.65 4.77
N ASN A 137 18.63 -7.94 4.72
CA ASN A 137 17.96 -8.69 5.79
C ASN A 137 18.92 -9.55 6.63
N ASP A 138 20.22 -9.33 6.51
CA ASP A 138 21.19 -10.01 7.36
C ASP A 138 21.11 -9.40 8.78
N PRO A 139 20.81 -10.18 9.85
CA PRO A 139 20.68 -9.64 11.21
C PRO A 139 21.96 -8.97 11.72
N ASP A 140 23.12 -9.30 11.16
CA ASP A 140 24.40 -8.67 11.50
C ASP A 140 24.66 -7.36 10.71
N PHE A 141 23.73 -6.99 9.82
CA PHE A 141 23.87 -5.82 8.97
C PHE A 141 23.31 -4.55 9.62
N ASN A 142 24.19 -3.68 10.07
CA ASN A 142 23.86 -2.31 10.47
C ASN A 142 24.35 -1.31 9.42
N PRO A 143 23.47 -0.61 8.67
CA PRO A 143 23.87 0.27 7.57
C PRO A 143 24.78 1.41 8.03
N VAL A 144 24.49 1.98 9.21
CA VAL A 144 25.30 3.04 9.82
C VAL A 144 26.69 2.52 10.19
N GLN A 145 26.79 1.31 10.72
CA GLN A 145 28.06 0.70 11.10
C GLN A 145 28.96 0.51 9.87
N GLU A 146 28.41 0.03 8.76
CA GLU A 146 29.17 -0.11 7.52
C GLU A 146 29.66 1.24 6.96
N MET A 147 28.81 2.27 7.00
CA MET A 147 29.17 3.65 6.61
C MET A 147 30.32 4.22 7.44
N ILE A 148 30.46 3.81 8.71
CA ILE A 148 31.57 4.21 9.57
C ILE A 148 32.85 3.51 9.12
N HIS A 149 32.83 2.18 8.96
CA HIS A 149 34.04 1.38 8.76
C HIS A 149 34.64 1.44 7.36
N LEU A 150 33.86 1.60 6.29
CA LEU A 150 34.40 1.56 4.92
C LEU A 150 34.91 2.93 4.45
N PRO A 151 35.97 2.99 3.62
CA PRO A 151 36.44 4.26 3.05
C PRO A 151 35.44 4.84 2.03
N ILE A 152 35.41 6.17 1.90
CA ILE A 152 34.46 6.89 1.02
C ILE A 152 34.55 6.41 -0.44
N TYR A 153 35.76 6.16 -0.96
CA TYR A 153 35.95 5.64 -2.32
C TYR A 153 35.22 4.30 -2.56
N ARG A 154 35.15 3.42 -1.56
CA ARG A 154 34.45 2.14 -1.67
C ARG A 154 32.94 2.35 -1.74
N HIS A 155 32.39 3.31 -0.98
CA HIS A 155 30.99 3.73 -1.11
C HIS A 155 30.72 4.34 -2.47
N LEU A 156 31.57 5.26 -2.95
CA LEU A 156 31.39 5.91 -4.23
C LEU A 156 31.43 4.91 -5.40
N ARG A 157 32.38 3.97 -5.40
CA ARG A 157 32.44 2.90 -6.41
C ARG A 157 31.17 2.05 -6.41
N ARG A 158 30.66 1.70 -5.23
CA ARG A 158 29.40 0.93 -5.08
C ARG A 158 28.20 1.73 -5.56
N PHE A 159 28.14 3.02 -5.23
CA PHE A 159 27.10 3.94 -5.68
C PHE A 159 27.07 4.07 -7.20
N ILE A 160 28.24 4.22 -7.85
CA ILE A 160 28.31 4.28 -9.31
C ILE A 160 27.83 2.96 -9.92
N LEU A 161 28.24 1.82 -9.35
CA LEU A 161 27.80 0.51 -9.81
C LEU A 161 26.28 0.34 -9.66
N SER A 162 25.69 0.78 -8.54
CA SER A 162 24.23 0.73 -8.36
C SER A 162 23.51 1.64 -9.35
N VAL A 163 23.98 2.86 -9.60
CA VAL A 163 23.39 3.76 -10.61
C VAL A 163 23.42 3.11 -12.00
N VAL A 164 24.53 2.49 -12.40
CA VAL A 164 24.64 1.82 -13.71
C VAL A 164 23.70 0.61 -13.79
N VAL A 165 23.65 -0.24 -12.77
CA VAL A 165 22.80 -1.44 -12.76
C VAL A 165 21.32 -1.03 -12.82
N PHE A 166 20.87 -0.19 -11.89
CA PHE A 166 19.47 0.24 -11.82
C PHE A 166 19.07 0.95 -13.11
N GLY A 167 19.95 1.83 -13.58
CA GLY A 167 19.74 2.53 -14.82
C GLY A 167 19.59 1.62 -16.04
N SER A 168 20.53 0.68 -16.24
CA SER A 168 20.48 -0.26 -17.37
C SER A 168 19.18 -1.08 -17.39
N ILE A 169 18.65 -1.41 -16.21
CA ILE A 169 17.37 -2.11 -16.06
C ILE A 169 16.21 -1.21 -16.46
N VAL A 170 16.22 0.08 -16.10
CA VAL A 170 15.22 1.06 -16.56
C VAL A 170 15.21 1.18 -18.09
N LEU A 171 16.39 1.28 -18.72
CA LEU A 171 16.48 1.34 -20.18
C LEU A 171 15.91 0.07 -20.83
N LEU A 172 16.18 -1.09 -20.25
CA LEU A 172 15.71 -2.38 -20.76
C LEU A 172 14.21 -2.59 -20.54
N MET A 173 13.66 -2.22 -19.38
CA MET A 173 12.27 -2.49 -19.00
C MET A 173 11.29 -1.38 -19.37
N LEU A 174 11.77 -0.19 -19.72
CA LEU A 174 10.92 0.97 -19.99
C LEU A 174 11.24 1.60 -21.35
N TRP A 175 12.47 2.09 -21.56
CA TRP A 175 12.82 2.79 -22.79
C TRP A 175 12.75 1.91 -24.05
N LEU A 176 13.36 0.72 -24.02
CA LEU A 176 13.37 -0.20 -25.17
C LEU A 176 11.95 -0.69 -25.53
N PRO A 177 11.10 -1.14 -24.58
CA PRO A 177 9.71 -1.48 -24.85
C PRO A 177 8.91 -0.35 -25.47
N ILE A 178 9.01 0.88 -24.95
CA ILE A 178 8.27 2.03 -25.49
C ILE A 178 8.64 2.30 -26.94
N ARG A 179 9.95 2.23 -27.27
CA ARG A 179 10.42 2.36 -28.65
C ARG A 179 9.88 1.25 -29.55
N ILE A 180 9.90 0.00 -29.08
CA ILE A 180 9.34 -1.13 -29.81
C ILE A 180 7.84 -0.94 -30.05
N ILE A 181 7.08 -0.51 -29.02
CA ILE A 181 5.63 -0.27 -29.12
C ILE A 181 5.34 0.84 -30.13
N LYS A 182 6.09 1.94 -30.10
CA LYS A 182 5.94 3.06 -31.05
C LYS A 182 6.16 2.62 -32.50
N HIS A 183 7.09 1.70 -32.74
CA HIS A 183 7.36 1.16 -34.07
C HIS A 183 6.33 0.11 -34.51
N ILE A 184 5.88 -0.78 -33.62
CA ILE A 184 4.95 -1.86 -33.96
C ILE A 184 3.50 -1.36 -34.00
N PHE A 185 3.11 -0.49 -33.07
CA PHE A 185 1.76 0.03 -32.89
C PHE A 185 1.75 1.57 -32.87
N PRO A 186 1.87 2.24 -34.04
CA PRO A 186 1.99 3.70 -34.11
C PRO A 186 0.75 4.46 -33.61
N SER A 187 -0.41 3.82 -33.56
CA SER A 187 -1.67 4.40 -33.04
C SER A 187 -1.93 4.12 -31.56
N PHE A 188 -1.06 3.33 -30.90
CA PHE A 188 -1.29 2.93 -29.51
C PHE A 188 -0.81 4.00 -28.52
N LEU A 189 0.35 4.61 -28.77
CA LEU A 189 0.84 5.77 -28.04
C LEU A 189 0.27 7.07 -28.65
N PRO A 190 0.14 8.16 -27.88
CA PRO A 190 0.55 8.31 -26.49
C PRO A 190 -0.49 7.85 -25.47
N TYR A 191 -0.03 7.70 -24.23
CA TYR A 191 -0.92 7.53 -23.08
C TYR A 191 -1.51 8.88 -22.69
N ASN A 192 -2.82 9.02 -22.89
CA ASN A 192 -3.55 10.24 -22.58
C ASN A 192 -3.66 10.42 -21.05
N VAL A 193 -2.87 11.35 -20.51
CA VAL A 193 -3.00 11.86 -19.15
C VAL A 193 -3.69 13.21 -19.26
N MET A 194 -5.02 13.19 -19.37
CA MET A 194 -5.82 14.41 -19.32
C MET A 194 -5.96 14.80 -17.85
N LEU A 195 -5.33 15.90 -17.44
CA LEU A 195 -5.72 16.65 -16.24
C LEU A 195 -6.67 17.75 -16.73
N TYR A 196 -7.97 17.62 -16.51
CA TYR A 196 -8.88 18.73 -16.78
C TYR A 196 -8.75 19.75 -15.64
N SER A 197 -8.23 20.93 -15.96
CA SER A 197 -7.96 22.03 -15.03
C SER A 197 -9.20 22.57 -14.29
N ASP A 198 -10.42 22.25 -14.76
CA ASP A 198 -11.66 22.87 -14.26
C ASP A 198 -12.25 22.16 -13.03
N ALA A 199 -11.74 20.99 -12.62
CA ALA A 199 -12.18 20.27 -11.42
C ALA A 199 -11.09 19.37 -10.78
N PRO A 200 -9.94 19.92 -10.35
CA PRO A 200 -8.77 19.13 -9.92
C PRO A 200 -9.05 18.21 -8.72
N VAL A 201 -9.88 18.63 -7.77
CA VAL A 201 -10.20 17.85 -6.56
C VAL A 201 -10.96 16.56 -6.89
N SER A 202 -11.78 16.59 -7.94
CA SER A 202 -12.65 15.50 -8.33
C SER A 202 -11.89 14.40 -9.09
N GLU A 203 -11.01 14.78 -10.02
CA GLU A 203 -10.16 13.82 -10.74
C GLU A 203 -9.14 13.15 -9.81
N LEU A 204 -8.53 13.92 -8.89
CA LEU A 204 -7.64 13.40 -7.85
C LEU A 204 -8.34 12.38 -6.95
N SER A 205 -9.63 12.55 -6.65
CA SER A 205 -10.38 11.59 -5.84
C SER A 205 -10.52 10.22 -6.50
N LEU A 206 -10.66 10.20 -7.83
CA LEU A 206 -10.79 8.97 -8.62
C LEU A 206 -9.43 8.29 -8.77
N GLU A 207 -8.36 9.06 -9.00
CA GLU A 207 -6.98 8.55 -9.00
C GLU A 207 -6.58 7.99 -7.62
N LEU A 208 -6.94 8.67 -6.54
CA LEU A 208 -6.73 8.19 -5.18
C LEU A 208 -7.56 6.95 -4.88
N LEU A 209 -8.81 6.86 -5.35
CA LEU A 209 -9.63 5.66 -5.22
C LEU A 209 -8.98 4.48 -5.94
N LEU A 210 -8.47 4.70 -7.14
CA LEU A 210 -7.71 3.70 -7.86
C LEU A 210 -6.47 3.27 -7.05
N LEU A 211 -5.66 4.22 -6.59
CA LEU A 211 -4.46 3.93 -5.82
C LEU A 211 -4.74 3.30 -4.45
N GLN A 212 -5.92 3.52 -3.86
CA GLN A 212 -6.27 3.03 -2.52
C GLN A 212 -7.14 1.77 -2.50
N VAL A 213 -7.84 1.48 -3.59
CA VAL A 213 -8.70 0.29 -3.72
C VAL A 213 -8.05 -0.70 -4.67
N VAL A 214 -7.59 -0.23 -5.83
CA VAL A 214 -7.06 -1.11 -6.88
C VAL A 214 -5.68 -1.63 -6.52
N LEU A 215 -4.77 -0.72 -6.18
CA LEU A 215 -3.38 -1.08 -5.91
C LEU A 215 -3.25 -2.03 -4.70
N PRO A 216 -3.93 -1.81 -3.54
CA PRO A 216 -3.87 -2.75 -2.43
C PRO A 216 -4.59 -4.06 -2.73
N ALA A 217 -5.74 -4.07 -3.43
CA ALA A 217 -6.38 -5.33 -3.79
C ALA A 217 -5.50 -6.22 -4.70
N LEU A 218 -4.64 -5.63 -5.53
CA LEU A 218 -3.64 -6.33 -6.35
C LEU A 218 -2.39 -6.72 -5.55
N LEU A 219 -1.91 -5.87 -4.64
CA LEU A 219 -0.63 -6.08 -3.92
C LEU A 219 -0.76 -6.78 -2.56
N GLU A 220 -1.88 -6.61 -1.86
CA GLU A 220 -2.11 -7.04 -0.47
C GLU A 220 -2.62 -8.49 -0.37
N GLN A 221 -2.92 -9.13 -1.51
CA GLN A 221 -3.11 -10.58 -1.52
C GLN A 221 -1.74 -11.25 -1.43
N GLY A 222 -1.39 -11.85 -0.29
CA GLY A 222 -0.19 -12.70 -0.15
C GLY A 222 -0.06 -13.78 -1.23
N HIS A 223 -1.15 -14.12 -1.91
CA HIS A 223 -1.18 -14.94 -3.11
C HIS A 223 -0.39 -14.37 -4.30
N THR A 224 -0.34 -13.05 -4.53
CA THR A 224 0.40 -12.48 -5.67
C THR A 224 1.91 -12.59 -5.47
N ARG A 225 2.40 -12.38 -4.25
CA ARG A 225 3.80 -12.68 -3.89
C ARG A 225 4.12 -14.16 -4.08
N GLN A 226 3.24 -15.05 -3.60
CA GLN A 226 3.43 -16.50 -3.77
C GLN A 226 3.39 -16.92 -5.24
N TRP A 227 2.50 -16.33 -6.04
CA TRP A 227 2.38 -16.59 -7.47
C TRP A 227 3.59 -16.05 -8.23
N LEU A 228 4.06 -14.85 -7.90
CA LEU A 228 5.29 -14.27 -8.45
C LEU A 228 6.50 -15.13 -8.09
N LYS A 229 6.60 -15.60 -6.84
CA LYS A 229 7.63 -16.55 -6.41
C LYS A 229 7.56 -17.86 -7.19
N GLY A 230 6.35 -18.39 -7.41
CA GLY A 230 6.11 -19.58 -8.22
C GLY A 230 6.53 -19.38 -9.68
N LEU A 231 6.21 -18.22 -10.27
CA LEU A 231 6.57 -17.85 -11.64
C LEU A 231 8.09 -17.71 -11.79
N VAL A 232 8.74 -16.97 -10.89
CA VAL A 232 10.20 -16.82 -10.87
C VAL A 232 10.85 -18.20 -10.70
N ARG A 233 10.35 -19.05 -9.80
CA ARG A 233 10.85 -20.42 -9.62
C ARG A 233 10.69 -21.24 -10.90
N ALA A 234 9.52 -21.25 -11.52
CA ALA A 234 9.28 -21.95 -12.78
C ALA A 234 10.25 -21.47 -13.87
N TRP A 235 10.42 -20.16 -14.02
CA TRP A 235 11.37 -19.59 -14.98
C TRP A 235 12.82 -20.01 -14.67
N THR A 236 13.26 -19.95 -13.41
CA THR A 236 14.62 -20.37 -13.02
C THR A 236 14.87 -21.85 -13.25
N VAL A 237 13.87 -22.71 -13.05
CA VAL A 237 13.94 -24.14 -13.32
C VAL A 237 14.04 -24.37 -14.83
N THR A 238 13.17 -23.76 -15.63
CA THR A 238 13.19 -23.89 -17.09
C THR A 238 14.51 -23.38 -17.68
N ALA A 239 14.98 -22.20 -17.28
CA ALA A 239 16.25 -21.64 -17.71
C ALA A 239 17.44 -22.50 -17.24
N GLY A 240 17.37 -22.99 -16.00
CA GLY A 240 18.38 -23.87 -15.40
C GLY A 240 18.52 -25.20 -16.14
N TYR A 241 17.41 -25.81 -16.59
CA TYR A 241 17.46 -27.02 -17.41
C TYR A 241 17.90 -26.72 -18.85
N LEU A 242 17.39 -25.65 -19.48
CA LEU A 242 17.74 -25.31 -20.86
C LEU A 242 19.23 -25.00 -21.04
N LEU A 243 19.87 -24.40 -20.03
CA LEU A 243 21.28 -24.03 -20.04
C LEU A 243 22.17 -24.96 -19.22
N ASP A 244 21.58 -26.00 -18.62
CA ASP A 244 22.24 -26.95 -17.74
C ASP A 244 23.07 -26.23 -16.64
N LEU A 245 22.39 -25.26 -16.00
CA LEU A 245 22.83 -24.43 -14.87
C LEU A 245 21.95 -24.66 -13.62
N HIS A 246 21.13 -25.71 -13.60
CA HIS A 246 20.22 -26.02 -12.50
C HIS A 246 20.93 -26.09 -11.14
N SER A 247 22.01 -26.88 -11.06
CA SER A 247 22.85 -27.02 -9.84
C SER A 247 23.45 -25.67 -9.37
N TYR A 248 23.76 -24.76 -10.30
CA TYR A 248 24.27 -23.42 -9.96
C TYR A 248 23.18 -22.49 -9.38
N LEU A 249 21.99 -22.47 -10.01
CA LEU A 249 20.91 -21.55 -9.67
C LEU A 249 20.07 -21.99 -8.45
N LEU A 250 19.76 -23.29 -8.36
CA LEU A 250 18.82 -23.86 -7.39
C LEU A 250 19.51 -24.76 -6.36
N GLY A 251 20.74 -25.23 -6.63
CA GLY A 251 21.40 -26.27 -5.84
C GLY A 251 20.90 -27.67 -6.18
N ASP A 252 21.61 -28.70 -5.70
CA ASP A 252 21.21 -30.10 -5.90
C ASP A 252 20.17 -30.47 -4.83
N GLN A 253 19.02 -31.01 -5.28
CA GLN A 253 17.83 -31.16 -4.44
C GLN A 253 17.94 -32.29 -3.40
N GLU A 254 18.92 -33.18 -3.56
CA GLU A 254 19.12 -34.38 -2.72
C GLU A 254 19.65 -34.07 -1.30
N ASP A 255 20.35 -32.95 -1.09
CA ASP A 255 20.91 -32.59 0.22
C ASP A 255 19.86 -32.02 1.21
N ASN A 256 18.72 -31.52 0.72
CA ASN A 256 17.67 -30.93 1.55
C ASN A 256 16.74 -31.99 2.18
N GLU A 257 16.49 -33.12 1.51
CA GLU A 257 15.68 -34.21 2.06
C GLU A 257 16.46 -35.01 3.13
N ASN A 258 17.77 -35.21 2.93
CA ASN A 258 18.62 -35.87 3.93
C ASN A 258 18.89 -34.99 5.17
N ASN A 259 19.12 -33.68 5.00
CA ASN A 259 19.27 -32.77 6.14
C ASN A 259 17.95 -32.50 6.89
N GLY A 260 16.82 -32.42 6.18
CA GLY A 260 15.50 -32.26 6.81
C GLY A 260 15.15 -33.43 7.73
N ASN A 261 15.49 -34.66 7.34
CA ASN A 261 15.32 -35.85 8.19
C ASN A 261 16.30 -35.88 9.38
N GLN A 262 17.54 -35.40 9.24
CA GLN A 262 18.48 -35.31 10.37
C GLN A 262 18.12 -34.18 11.36
N GLN A 263 17.64 -33.03 10.89
CA GLN A 263 17.18 -31.92 11.74
C GLN A 263 15.86 -32.24 12.44
N ALA A 264 14.92 -32.94 11.80
CA ALA A 264 13.70 -33.42 12.46
C ALA A 264 14.02 -34.42 13.59
N ASN A 265 15.03 -35.26 13.40
CA ASN A 265 15.48 -36.22 14.40
C ASN A 265 16.21 -35.54 15.59
N ASN A 266 17.03 -34.52 15.31
CA ASN A 266 17.70 -33.72 16.34
C ASN A 266 16.72 -32.82 17.14
N ASN A 267 15.72 -32.23 16.49
CA ASN A 267 14.69 -31.44 17.18
C ASN A 267 13.81 -32.32 18.08
N ASN A 268 13.52 -33.56 17.70
CA ASN A 268 12.82 -34.51 18.57
C ASN A 268 13.66 -34.95 19.77
N GLN A 269 14.99 -35.00 19.67
CA GLN A 269 15.88 -35.24 20.81
C GLN A 269 16.00 -34.03 21.74
N GLN A 270 16.02 -32.80 21.21
CA GLN A 270 16.05 -31.58 22.03
C GLN A 270 14.70 -31.26 22.71
N ALA A 271 13.58 -31.56 22.06
CA ALA A 271 12.25 -31.44 22.67
C ALA A 271 12.05 -32.40 23.87
N ARG A 272 12.76 -33.53 23.89
CA ARG A 272 12.75 -34.48 25.01
C ARG A 272 13.57 -34.01 26.21
N ASN A 273 14.58 -33.16 25.99
CA ASN A 273 15.47 -32.67 27.05
C ASN A 273 15.04 -31.34 27.69
N ASN A 274 14.13 -30.58 27.07
CA ASN A 274 13.68 -29.27 27.56
C ASN A 274 12.25 -29.27 28.16
N ALA A 275 11.78 -30.40 28.68
CA ALA A 275 10.53 -30.47 29.42
C ALA A 275 10.67 -29.87 30.84
N ILE A 276 10.85 -28.55 30.93
CA ILE A 276 10.60 -27.78 32.14
C ILE A 276 9.66 -26.63 31.76
N PRO A 277 8.44 -26.55 32.31
CA PRO A 277 7.46 -25.56 31.88
C PRO A 277 7.77 -24.23 32.57
N VAL A 278 8.24 -23.23 31.81
CA VAL A 278 8.21 -21.83 32.23
C VAL A 278 7.16 -21.11 31.39
N VAL A 279 6.08 -20.73 32.04
CA VAL A 279 4.93 -20.04 31.46
C VAL A 279 5.27 -18.57 31.29
N GLY A 280 5.23 -18.08 30.05
CA GLY A 280 5.02 -16.65 29.76
C GLY A 280 6.14 -15.94 29.00
N GLU A 281 6.32 -16.22 27.70
CA GLU A 281 7.07 -15.32 26.80
C GLU A 281 6.78 -15.55 25.29
N GLY A 282 5.53 -15.87 24.93
CA GLY A 282 5.15 -16.33 23.59
C GLY A 282 5.19 -15.29 22.46
N LEU A 283 5.37 -13.99 22.74
CA LEU A 283 5.33 -12.95 21.70
C LEU A 283 6.73 -12.47 21.28
N HIS A 284 7.69 -12.43 22.21
CA HIS A 284 9.09 -12.05 21.91
C HIS A 284 9.85 -13.18 21.21
N ALA A 285 9.66 -14.43 21.64
CA ALA A 285 10.24 -15.60 20.98
C ALA A 285 9.72 -15.82 19.55
N ALA A 286 8.44 -15.52 19.30
CA ALA A 286 7.84 -15.57 17.96
C ALA A 286 8.39 -14.47 17.04
N HIS A 287 8.65 -13.27 17.57
CA HIS A 287 9.25 -12.17 16.81
C HIS A 287 10.73 -12.43 16.49
N GLN A 288 11.45 -13.06 17.41
CA GLN A 288 12.86 -13.44 17.23
C GLN A 288 13.02 -14.62 16.25
N ALA A 289 12.03 -15.53 16.18
CA ALA A 289 12.00 -16.61 15.19
C ALA A 289 11.72 -16.13 13.75
N ILE A 290 11.01 -15.01 13.57
CA ILE A 290 10.80 -14.40 12.23
C ILE A 290 12.09 -13.74 11.71
N LEU A 291 12.91 -13.17 12.60
CA LEU A 291 14.20 -12.55 12.23
C LEU A 291 15.29 -13.57 11.88
N GLN A 292 15.17 -14.83 12.31
CA GLN A 292 16.15 -15.90 12.06
C GLN A 292 15.91 -16.73 10.79
N GLN A 293 15.00 -16.34 9.89
CA GLN A 293 14.76 -17.07 8.63
C GLN A 293 15.89 -16.96 7.58
N GLY A 294 17.03 -16.34 7.90
CA GLY A 294 18.23 -16.38 7.07
C GLY A 294 19.04 -17.66 7.33
N GLY A 295 18.86 -18.69 6.50
CA GLY A 295 19.68 -19.90 6.55
C GLY A 295 21.19 -19.61 6.39
N PRO A 296 22.06 -20.54 6.81
CA PRO A 296 23.51 -20.31 6.86
C PRO A 296 24.08 -20.01 5.47
N VAL A 297 24.82 -18.90 5.38
CA VAL A 297 25.58 -18.40 4.20
C VAL A 297 26.81 -19.25 3.87
N GLY A 298 26.76 -20.56 4.11
CA GLY A 298 27.83 -21.49 3.81
C GLY A 298 28.00 -21.72 2.31
N PHE A 299 29.24 -21.96 1.88
CA PHE A 299 29.53 -22.42 0.53
C PHE A 299 28.89 -23.79 0.31
N GLN A 300 27.76 -23.84 -0.38
CA GLN A 300 27.24 -25.10 -0.93
C GLN A 300 28.06 -25.49 -2.18
N PRO A 301 28.44 -26.76 -2.35
CA PRO A 301 29.04 -27.22 -3.59
C PRO A 301 28.02 -27.09 -4.75
N TYR A 302 28.51 -26.87 -5.97
CA TYR A 302 27.68 -26.92 -7.18
C TYR A 302 28.49 -27.49 -8.34
N HIS A 303 27.81 -28.18 -9.24
CA HIS A 303 28.44 -28.74 -10.43
C HIS A 303 28.71 -27.64 -11.47
N ARG A 304 29.98 -27.53 -11.91
CA ARG A 304 30.39 -26.58 -12.97
C ARG A 304 30.38 -27.28 -14.33
N PRO A 305 29.43 -26.96 -15.23
CA PRO A 305 29.41 -27.56 -16.56
C PRO A 305 30.52 -27.05 -17.48
N ILE A 306 30.75 -27.80 -18.57
CA ILE A 306 31.70 -27.45 -19.63
C ILE A 306 31.21 -26.16 -20.34
N LYS A 307 32.11 -25.19 -20.55
CA LYS A 307 31.80 -23.83 -21.05
C LYS A 307 30.90 -22.99 -20.11
N PHE A 308 31.09 -23.12 -18.80
CA PHE A 308 30.40 -22.33 -17.78
C PHE A 308 30.26 -20.81 -18.08
N PRO A 309 31.32 -20.04 -18.43
CA PRO A 309 31.17 -18.60 -18.62
C PRO A 309 30.26 -18.23 -19.81
N LEU A 310 30.29 -19.01 -20.90
CA LEU A 310 29.40 -18.79 -22.05
C LEU A 310 27.95 -19.00 -21.65
N ARG A 311 27.65 -20.04 -20.86
CA ARG A 311 26.30 -20.34 -20.38
C ARG A 311 25.77 -19.24 -19.45
N ILE A 312 26.63 -18.63 -18.63
CA ILE A 312 26.26 -17.46 -17.81
C ILE A 312 25.94 -16.25 -18.70
N VAL A 313 26.73 -15.98 -19.74
CA VAL A 313 26.42 -14.89 -20.70
C VAL A 313 25.09 -15.16 -21.39
N LEU A 314 24.83 -16.40 -21.81
CA LEU A 314 23.57 -16.81 -22.42
C LEU A 314 22.40 -16.68 -21.43
N LEU A 315 22.60 -17.02 -20.15
CA LEU A 315 21.60 -16.81 -19.10
C LEU A 315 21.25 -15.33 -18.94
N ILE A 316 22.26 -14.44 -18.92
CA ILE A 316 22.03 -12.98 -18.82
C ILE A 316 21.27 -12.49 -20.05
N LEU A 317 21.66 -12.91 -21.26
CA LEU A 317 20.96 -12.54 -22.49
C LEU A 317 19.52 -13.05 -22.48
N PHE A 318 19.30 -14.31 -22.07
CA PHE A 318 17.97 -14.90 -21.95
C PHE A 318 17.11 -14.13 -20.94
N MET A 319 17.68 -13.76 -19.79
CA MET A 319 17.04 -12.91 -18.79
C MET A 319 16.68 -11.53 -19.35
N CYS A 320 17.58 -10.89 -20.11
CA CYS A 320 17.31 -9.62 -20.77
C CYS A 320 16.14 -9.73 -21.75
N VAL A 321 16.09 -10.79 -22.56
CA VAL A 321 15.00 -11.03 -23.51
C VAL A 321 13.68 -11.33 -22.80
N THR A 322 13.68 -12.15 -21.74
CA THR A 322 12.46 -12.47 -21.00
C THR A 322 11.94 -11.26 -20.23
N LEU A 323 12.80 -10.44 -19.62
CA LEU A 323 12.42 -9.18 -18.99
C LEU A 323 11.86 -8.19 -20.00
N LEU A 324 12.47 -8.07 -21.18
CA LEU A 324 11.98 -7.22 -22.25
C LEU A 324 10.58 -7.65 -22.69
N LEU A 325 10.38 -8.95 -22.98
CA LEU A 325 9.08 -9.47 -23.40
C LEU A 325 8.03 -9.30 -22.29
N ALA A 326 8.38 -9.59 -21.04
CA ALA A 326 7.49 -9.40 -19.90
C ALA A 326 7.10 -7.92 -19.73
N SER A 327 8.05 -6.99 -19.90
CA SER A 327 7.77 -5.55 -19.83
C SER A 327 6.89 -5.07 -20.98
N LEU A 328 7.12 -5.56 -22.21
CA LEU A 328 6.26 -5.29 -23.36
C LEU A 328 4.83 -5.74 -23.11
N VAL A 329 4.64 -6.97 -22.60
CA VAL A 329 3.32 -7.49 -22.23
C VAL A 329 2.71 -6.64 -21.12
N CYS A 330 3.47 -6.31 -20.06
CA CYS A 330 2.97 -5.52 -18.94
C CYS A 330 2.53 -4.10 -19.34
N LEU A 331 3.24 -3.46 -20.26
CA LEU A 331 2.90 -2.13 -20.75
C LEU A 331 1.73 -2.15 -21.76
N THR A 332 1.66 -3.14 -22.64
CA THR A 332 0.67 -3.17 -23.73
C THR A 332 -0.62 -3.87 -23.35
N LEU A 333 -0.55 -5.05 -22.74
CA LEU A 333 -1.70 -5.95 -22.60
C LEU A 333 -2.79 -5.37 -21.68
N PRO A 334 -2.48 -4.81 -20.49
CA PRO A 334 -3.49 -4.14 -19.65
C PRO A 334 -4.12 -2.92 -20.32
N VAL A 335 -3.34 -2.07 -20.98
CA VAL A 335 -3.88 -0.87 -21.62
C VAL A 335 -4.73 -1.24 -22.84
N PHE A 336 -4.30 -2.22 -23.63
CA PHE A 336 -5.05 -2.72 -24.79
C PHE A 336 -6.38 -3.33 -24.38
N THR A 337 -6.40 -4.24 -23.39
CA THR A 337 -7.65 -4.84 -22.90
C THR A 337 -8.55 -3.81 -22.25
N GLY A 338 -7.98 -2.83 -21.54
CA GLY A 338 -8.70 -1.72 -20.94
C GLY A 338 -9.38 -0.82 -21.96
N ARG A 339 -8.65 -0.38 -22.99
CA ARG A 339 -9.19 0.43 -24.10
C ARG A 339 -10.29 -0.32 -24.85
N TRP A 340 -10.05 -1.60 -25.16
CA TRP A 340 -11.06 -2.45 -25.80
C TRP A 340 -12.33 -2.55 -24.96
N LEU A 341 -12.22 -2.80 -23.66
CA LEU A 341 -13.38 -2.90 -22.78
C LEU A 341 -14.12 -1.56 -22.66
N MET A 342 -13.39 -0.46 -22.47
CA MET A 342 -13.99 0.87 -22.33
C MET A 342 -14.65 1.37 -23.61
N SER A 343 -14.21 0.91 -24.79
CA SER A 343 -14.82 1.26 -26.07
C SER A 343 -16.29 0.84 -26.18
N PHE A 344 -16.70 -0.23 -25.47
CA PHE A 344 -18.11 -0.65 -25.44
C PHE A 344 -19.04 0.34 -24.71
N TRP A 345 -18.52 1.09 -23.74
CA TRP A 345 -19.32 2.02 -22.94
C TRP A 345 -19.16 3.48 -23.36
N THR A 346 -17.95 3.89 -23.75
CA THR A 346 -17.61 5.29 -24.01
C THR A 346 -17.37 5.60 -25.48
N GLY A 347 -17.51 4.60 -26.35
CA GLY A 347 -17.28 4.75 -27.80
C GLY A 347 -15.83 5.15 -28.09
N SER A 348 -15.67 6.26 -28.82
CA SER A 348 -14.37 6.81 -29.25
C SER A 348 -13.84 7.93 -28.34
N ALA A 349 -14.43 8.15 -27.17
CA ALA A 349 -13.96 9.17 -26.24
C ALA A 349 -12.58 8.82 -25.65
N LYS A 350 -11.68 9.81 -25.59
CA LYS A 350 -10.36 9.64 -24.96
C LYS A 350 -10.53 9.66 -23.44
N ILE A 351 -10.37 8.50 -22.81
CA ILE A 351 -10.37 8.34 -21.35
C ILE A 351 -8.94 8.43 -20.83
N HIS A 352 -8.79 8.91 -19.60
CA HIS A 352 -7.53 8.89 -18.87
C HIS A 352 -6.96 7.47 -18.76
N GLU A 353 -5.72 7.26 -19.20
CA GLU A 353 -5.16 5.90 -19.40
C GLU A 353 -4.88 5.13 -18.11
N LEU A 354 -4.76 5.83 -16.99
CA LEU A 354 -4.67 5.16 -15.70
C LEU A 354 -5.92 4.28 -15.45
N TYR A 355 -7.11 4.72 -15.90
CA TYR A 355 -8.36 3.96 -15.75
C TYR A 355 -8.42 2.77 -16.70
N THR A 356 -7.98 2.95 -17.96
CA THR A 356 -7.91 1.85 -18.93
C THR A 356 -6.90 0.80 -18.47
N ALA A 357 -5.69 1.22 -18.08
CA ALA A 357 -4.63 0.33 -17.58
C ALA A 357 -5.07 -0.49 -16.37
N ALA A 358 -5.67 0.15 -15.37
CA ALA A 358 -6.12 -0.54 -14.16
C ALA A 358 -7.29 -1.50 -14.42
N CYS A 359 -8.27 -1.08 -15.23
CA CYS A 359 -9.40 -1.92 -15.59
C CYS A 359 -8.93 -3.15 -16.39
N GLY A 360 -8.07 -2.94 -17.38
CA GLY A 360 -7.52 -4.05 -18.16
C GLY A 360 -6.62 -4.97 -17.34
N LEU A 361 -5.80 -4.43 -16.43
CA LEU A 361 -4.99 -5.25 -15.52
C LEU A 361 -5.86 -6.18 -14.67
N TYR A 362 -7.00 -5.69 -14.19
CA TYR A 362 -7.97 -6.52 -13.48
C TYR A 362 -8.59 -7.61 -14.33
N VAL A 363 -9.03 -7.27 -15.54
CA VAL A 363 -9.59 -8.25 -16.47
C VAL A 363 -8.57 -9.34 -16.73
N CYS A 364 -7.33 -8.97 -17.03
CA CYS A 364 -6.25 -9.92 -17.27
C CYS A 364 -5.97 -10.80 -16.05
N TRP A 365 -5.91 -10.22 -14.85
CA TRP A 365 -5.73 -10.97 -13.60
C TRP A 365 -6.90 -11.92 -13.33
N LEU A 366 -8.15 -11.48 -13.50
CA LEU A 366 -9.35 -12.30 -13.35
C LEU A 366 -9.39 -13.45 -14.37
N SER A 367 -9.02 -13.19 -15.63
CA SER A 367 -8.91 -14.20 -16.67
C SER A 367 -7.87 -15.25 -16.33
N ILE A 368 -6.67 -14.85 -15.90
CA ILE A 368 -5.62 -15.79 -15.46
C ILE A 368 -6.14 -16.63 -14.30
N ARG A 369 -6.76 -16.00 -13.30
CA ARG A 369 -7.31 -16.71 -12.13
C ARG A 369 -8.43 -17.67 -12.54
N ALA A 370 -9.35 -17.25 -13.40
CA ALA A 370 -10.42 -18.10 -13.93
C ALA A 370 -9.86 -19.32 -14.67
N ILE A 371 -8.87 -19.13 -15.55
CA ILE A 371 -8.21 -20.22 -16.27
C ILE A 371 -7.55 -21.20 -15.31
N THR A 372 -6.79 -20.72 -14.32
CA THR A 372 -6.12 -21.60 -13.34
C THR A 372 -7.12 -22.42 -12.53
N VAL A 373 -8.25 -21.83 -12.13
CA VAL A 373 -9.31 -22.52 -11.40
C VAL A 373 -10.02 -23.54 -12.30
N LEU A 374 -10.31 -23.18 -13.55
CA LEU A 374 -10.94 -24.08 -14.52
C LEU A 374 -10.05 -25.30 -14.82
N LEU A 375 -8.74 -25.10 -15.00
CA LEU A 375 -7.78 -26.19 -15.20
C LEU A 375 -7.71 -27.12 -13.97
N ALA A 376 -7.82 -26.57 -12.76
CA ALA A 376 -7.85 -27.35 -11.53
C ALA A 376 -9.16 -28.15 -11.35
N TRP A 377 -10.28 -27.66 -11.88
CA TRP A 377 -11.59 -28.32 -11.78
C TRP A 377 -11.85 -29.33 -12.90
N MET A 378 -11.22 -29.17 -14.06
CA MET A 378 -11.34 -30.06 -15.21
C MET A 378 -11.15 -31.56 -14.88
N PRO A 379 -10.19 -31.98 -14.02
CA PRO A 379 -10.02 -33.39 -13.67
C PRO A 379 -11.07 -33.95 -12.68
N GLN A 380 -11.91 -33.12 -12.03
CA GLN A 380 -12.84 -33.55 -10.98
C GLN A 380 -14.21 -34.02 -11.49
N GLY A 381 -14.45 -33.97 -12.81
CA GLY A 381 -15.66 -34.47 -13.46
C GLY A 381 -16.83 -33.46 -13.54
N ARG A 382 -17.66 -33.58 -14.58
CA ARG A 382 -18.70 -32.58 -14.95
C ARG A 382 -19.77 -32.35 -13.87
N ARG A 383 -20.14 -33.37 -13.09
CA ARG A 383 -21.16 -33.25 -12.03
C ARG A 383 -20.69 -32.40 -10.85
N VAL A 384 -19.43 -32.54 -10.45
CA VAL A 384 -18.83 -31.73 -9.37
C VAL A 384 -18.68 -30.28 -9.82
N ILE A 385 -18.32 -30.07 -11.10
CA ILE A 385 -18.26 -28.73 -11.69
C ILE A 385 -19.62 -28.04 -11.64
N LEU A 386 -20.71 -28.71 -12.03
CA LEU A 386 -22.06 -28.12 -12.00
C LEU A 386 -22.49 -27.72 -10.58
N LEU A 387 -22.25 -28.57 -9.58
CA LEU A 387 -22.54 -28.23 -8.18
C LEU A 387 -21.72 -27.04 -7.69
N LYS A 388 -20.42 -26.99 -8.04
CA LYS A 388 -19.55 -25.86 -7.69
C LYS A 388 -19.97 -24.58 -8.39
N VAL A 389 -20.35 -24.63 -9.66
CA VAL A 389 -20.90 -23.49 -10.39
C VAL A 389 -22.16 -22.99 -9.71
N GLN A 390 -23.08 -23.86 -9.30
CA GLN A 390 -24.30 -23.46 -8.59
C GLN A 390 -24.02 -22.81 -7.23
N GLU A 391 -23.09 -23.36 -6.44
CA GLU A 391 -22.67 -22.73 -5.18
C GLU A 391 -22.05 -21.35 -5.43
N TRP A 392 -21.18 -21.24 -6.44
CA TRP A 392 -20.50 -20.00 -6.78
C TRP A 392 -21.44 -18.95 -7.35
N THR A 393 -22.40 -19.30 -8.20
CA THR A 393 -23.38 -18.34 -8.74
C THR A 393 -24.22 -17.72 -7.62
N LEU A 394 -24.65 -18.53 -6.65
CA LEU A 394 -25.39 -18.03 -5.48
C LEU A 394 -24.52 -17.11 -4.61
N MET A 395 -23.26 -17.48 -4.37
CA MET A 395 -22.32 -16.59 -3.67
C MET A 395 -22.04 -15.29 -4.43
N ILE A 396 -21.86 -15.35 -5.75
CA ILE A 396 -21.68 -14.18 -6.62
C ILE A 396 -22.91 -13.28 -6.55
N LEU A 397 -24.12 -13.83 -6.57
CA LEU A 397 -25.34 -13.05 -6.47
C LEU A 397 -25.45 -12.35 -5.09
N LYS A 398 -25.20 -13.08 -3.99
CA LYS A 398 -25.21 -12.50 -2.64
C LYS A 398 -24.16 -11.40 -2.49
N THR A 399 -22.93 -11.64 -2.94
CA THR A 399 -21.85 -10.65 -2.91
C THR A 399 -22.16 -9.44 -3.78
N LEU A 400 -22.78 -9.62 -4.95
CA LEU A 400 -23.21 -8.52 -5.82
C LEU A 400 -24.23 -7.63 -5.12
N ILE A 401 -25.25 -8.21 -4.47
CA ILE A 401 -26.25 -7.43 -3.72
C ILE A 401 -25.59 -6.64 -2.59
N VAL A 402 -24.71 -7.28 -1.82
CA VAL A 402 -23.96 -6.61 -0.74
C VAL A 402 -23.05 -5.51 -1.30
N ALA A 403 -22.37 -5.75 -2.44
CA ALA A 403 -21.51 -4.78 -3.09
C ALA A 403 -22.29 -3.56 -3.60
N VAL A 404 -23.45 -3.77 -4.24
CA VAL A 404 -24.32 -2.67 -4.69
C VAL A 404 -24.76 -1.80 -3.50
N LEU A 405 -25.13 -2.42 -2.38
CA LEU A 405 -25.56 -1.66 -1.20
C LEU A 405 -24.40 -0.95 -0.50
N LEU A 406 -23.31 -1.67 -0.17
CA LEU A 406 -22.22 -1.17 0.65
C LEU A 406 -21.17 -0.37 -0.11
N ALA A 407 -20.92 -0.70 -1.39
CA ALA A 407 -19.92 -0.03 -2.23
C ALA A 407 -20.54 0.86 -3.33
N GLY A 408 -21.84 0.71 -3.61
CA GLY A 408 -22.57 1.59 -4.54
C GLY A 408 -23.38 2.66 -3.80
N VAL A 409 -24.49 2.23 -3.18
CA VAL A 409 -25.50 3.13 -2.60
C VAL A 409 -24.96 3.95 -1.43
N ILE A 410 -24.36 3.31 -0.42
CA ILE A 410 -23.84 4.03 0.75
C ILE A 410 -22.79 5.09 0.36
N PRO A 411 -21.75 4.76 -0.44
CA PRO A 411 -20.79 5.74 -0.91
C PRO A 411 -21.43 6.86 -1.72
N LEU A 412 -22.31 6.56 -2.68
CA LEU A 412 -22.97 7.58 -3.49
C LEU A 412 -23.73 8.61 -2.62
N LEU A 413 -24.52 8.13 -1.65
CA LEU A 413 -25.26 9.00 -0.74
C LEU A 413 -24.32 9.82 0.14
N LEU A 414 -23.24 9.21 0.63
CA LEU A 414 -22.28 9.86 1.50
C LEU A 414 -21.46 10.92 0.76
N GLY A 415 -21.06 10.64 -0.49
CA GLY A 415 -20.38 11.58 -1.36
C GLY A 415 -21.26 12.76 -1.75
N LEU A 416 -22.51 12.51 -2.12
CA LEU A 416 -23.49 13.57 -2.40
C LEU A 416 -23.69 14.47 -1.16
N LEU A 417 -23.78 13.88 0.04
CA LEU A 417 -23.88 14.64 1.28
C LEU A 417 -22.63 15.50 1.50
N PHE A 418 -21.44 14.95 1.28
CA PHE A 418 -20.19 15.69 1.40
C PHE A 418 -20.10 16.85 0.40
N GLU A 419 -20.49 16.62 -0.86
CA GLU A 419 -20.55 17.65 -1.89
C GLU A 419 -21.48 18.79 -1.44
N LEU A 420 -22.68 18.48 -0.96
CA LEU A 420 -23.65 19.49 -0.51
C LEU A 420 -23.21 20.24 0.76
N VAL A 421 -22.51 19.58 1.68
CA VAL A 421 -22.13 20.17 2.96
C VAL A 421 -20.84 20.99 2.88
N ILE A 422 -19.85 20.54 2.10
CA ILE A 422 -18.50 21.13 2.11
C ILE A 422 -18.14 21.70 0.74
N VAL A 423 -18.21 20.89 -0.31
CA VAL A 423 -17.62 21.28 -1.61
C VAL A 423 -18.46 22.35 -2.29
N ALA A 424 -19.77 22.15 -2.42
CA ALA A 424 -20.66 23.04 -3.14
C ALA A 424 -20.71 24.46 -2.53
N PRO A 425 -20.75 24.64 -1.19
CA PRO A 425 -20.64 25.96 -0.55
C PRO A 425 -19.28 26.66 -0.71
N LEU A 426 -18.19 25.91 -0.85
CA LEU A 426 -16.83 26.46 -1.00
C LEU A 426 -16.47 26.73 -2.46
N ARG A 427 -16.93 25.88 -3.38
CA ARG A 427 -16.55 25.91 -4.79
C ARG A 427 -17.40 26.85 -5.63
N VAL A 428 -18.72 26.88 -5.40
CA VAL A 428 -19.66 27.50 -6.33
C VAL A 428 -20.20 28.81 -5.74
N PRO A 429 -20.02 29.96 -6.42
CA PRO A 429 -20.62 31.23 -6.04
C PRO A 429 -22.16 31.15 -5.96
N LEU A 430 -22.78 32.07 -5.22
CA LEU A 430 -24.24 32.08 -5.04
C LEU A 430 -25.02 32.32 -6.35
N ASP A 431 -24.39 32.95 -7.32
CA ASP A 431 -25.00 33.29 -8.62
C ASP A 431 -25.00 32.11 -9.61
N GLN A 432 -24.35 30.99 -9.25
CA GLN A 432 -24.19 29.81 -10.10
C GLN A 432 -24.80 28.56 -9.45
N THR A 433 -25.37 27.70 -10.29
CA THR A 433 -25.91 26.41 -9.86
C THR A 433 -24.81 25.35 -9.79
N PRO A 434 -24.75 24.53 -8.72
CA PRO A 434 -23.80 23.43 -8.65
C PRO A 434 -24.23 22.32 -9.63
N LEU A 435 -23.29 21.83 -10.43
CA LEU A 435 -23.47 20.65 -11.26
C LEU A 435 -22.98 19.42 -10.48
N PHE A 436 -23.85 18.42 -10.34
CA PHE A 436 -23.54 17.16 -9.66
C PHE A 436 -23.17 16.10 -10.68
N TYR A 437 -22.07 15.40 -10.43
CA TYR A 437 -21.61 14.30 -11.26
C TYR A 437 -21.65 13.02 -10.41
N PRO A 438 -22.67 12.15 -10.57
CA PRO A 438 -22.89 11.03 -9.67
C PRO A 438 -21.70 10.08 -9.52
N TRP A 439 -20.90 9.91 -10.57
CA TRP A 439 -19.69 9.08 -10.52
C TRP A 439 -18.57 9.71 -9.68
N GLN A 440 -18.43 11.04 -9.73
CA GLN A 440 -17.47 11.79 -8.92
C GLN A 440 -17.88 11.79 -7.45
N ASP A 441 -19.16 12.06 -7.19
CA ASP A 441 -19.74 11.99 -5.85
C ASP A 441 -19.56 10.59 -5.27
N TRP A 442 -19.82 9.54 -6.05
CA TRP A 442 -19.56 8.17 -5.65
C TRP A 442 -18.10 7.92 -5.26
N ALA A 443 -17.14 8.38 -6.08
CA ALA A 443 -15.72 8.20 -5.80
C ALA A 443 -15.29 8.90 -4.50
N LEU A 444 -15.70 10.15 -4.31
CA LEU A 444 -15.51 10.88 -3.05
C LEU A 444 -16.14 10.12 -1.88
N GLY A 445 -17.35 9.61 -2.07
CA GLY A 445 -18.07 8.81 -1.09
C GLY A 445 -17.34 7.55 -0.65
N VAL A 446 -16.68 6.84 -1.58
CA VAL A 446 -15.89 5.63 -1.26
C VAL A 446 -14.69 5.99 -0.39
N LEU A 447 -13.98 7.08 -0.70
CA LEU A 447 -12.87 7.56 0.11
C LEU A 447 -13.32 7.88 1.54
N HIS A 448 -14.41 8.62 1.68
CA HIS A 448 -14.95 8.96 3.00
C HIS A 448 -15.49 7.74 3.74
N ALA A 449 -16.14 6.79 3.06
CA ALA A 449 -16.57 5.53 3.65
C ALA A 449 -15.38 4.74 4.20
N LYS A 450 -14.24 4.72 3.48
CA LYS A 450 -12.99 4.09 3.94
C LYS A 450 -12.44 4.78 5.19
N ILE A 451 -12.43 6.11 5.23
CA ILE A 451 -11.98 6.89 6.41
C ILE A 451 -12.90 6.60 7.61
N ILE A 452 -14.21 6.65 7.41
CA ILE A 452 -15.20 6.37 8.46
C ILE A 452 -15.05 4.94 8.97
N ALA A 453 -14.88 3.95 8.08
CA ALA A 453 -14.65 2.56 8.47
C ALA A 453 -13.35 2.40 9.27
N ALA A 454 -12.25 3.06 8.86
CA ALA A 454 -10.99 3.04 9.60
C ALA A 454 -11.14 3.62 11.01
N ILE A 455 -11.77 4.79 11.14
CA ILE A 455 -12.06 5.41 12.45
C ILE A 455 -12.98 4.53 13.29
N THR A 456 -13.99 3.92 12.66
CA THR A 456 -14.93 3.00 13.30
C THR A 456 -14.23 1.79 13.90
N LEU A 457 -13.26 1.21 13.18
CA LEU A 457 -12.49 0.04 13.60
C LEU A 457 -11.41 0.38 14.63
N MET A 458 -10.77 1.54 14.53
CA MET A 458 -9.81 2.03 15.54
C MET A 458 -10.51 2.52 16.82
N GLY A 459 -11.78 2.90 16.72
CA GLY A 459 -12.58 3.42 17.83
C GLY A 459 -13.01 2.40 18.89
N PRO A 460 -13.75 2.86 19.91
CA PRO A 460 -14.25 2.01 20.99
C PRO A 460 -15.25 0.97 20.48
N GLN A 461 -15.51 -0.06 21.29
CA GLN A 461 -16.52 -1.07 20.97
C GLN A 461 -17.93 -0.44 20.95
N TRP A 462 -18.51 -0.33 19.76
CA TRP A 462 -19.82 0.24 19.47
C TRP A 462 -20.53 -0.62 18.42
N TRP A 463 -21.84 -0.47 18.30
CA TRP A 463 -22.68 -1.38 17.51
C TRP A 463 -22.19 -1.54 16.06
N LEU A 464 -21.73 -0.46 15.42
CA LEU A 464 -21.29 -0.46 14.03
C LEU A 464 -20.00 -1.27 13.85
N LYS A 465 -19.00 -1.06 14.72
CA LYS A 465 -17.75 -1.86 14.73
C LYS A 465 -18.04 -3.34 14.91
N THR A 466 -18.88 -3.71 15.88
CA THR A 466 -19.22 -5.11 16.14
C THR A 466 -19.89 -5.77 14.92
N VAL A 467 -20.79 -5.04 14.24
CA VAL A 467 -21.43 -5.54 13.01
C VAL A 467 -20.41 -5.71 11.87
N ILE A 468 -19.51 -4.75 11.68
CA ILE A 468 -18.46 -4.84 10.63
C ILE A 468 -17.48 -5.98 10.94
N GLU A 469 -17.02 -6.12 12.18
CA GLU A 469 -16.13 -7.20 12.62
C GLU A 469 -16.79 -8.57 12.42
N GLN A 470 -18.08 -8.69 12.74
CA GLN A 470 -18.83 -9.93 12.51
C GLN A 470 -18.96 -10.26 11.02
N VAL A 471 -19.24 -9.27 10.17
CA VAL A 471 -19.29 -9.47 8.70
C VAL A 471 -17.92 -9.89 8.17
N TYR A 472 -16.84 -9.29 8.67
CA TYR A 472 -15.48 -9.66 8.30
C TYR A 472 -15.13 -11.08 8.76
N ALA A 473 -15.48 -11.46 10.00
CA ALA A 473 -15.19 -12.77 10.57
C ALA A 473 -15.95 -13.91 9.87
N ASN A 474 -17.18 -13.68 9.43
CA ASN A 474 -17.97 -14.69 8.68
C ASN A 474 -17.39 -14.97 7.28
N GLY A 475 -16.60 -14.03 6.73
CA GLY A 475 -15.97 -14.15 5.43
C GLY A 475 -16.95 -14.14 4.25
N ILE A 476 -16.40 -14.10 3.03
CA ILE A 476 -17.18 -13.98 1.78
C ILE A 476 -17.97 -15.26 1.47
N ARG A 477 -17.50 -16.42 1.95
CA ARG A 477 -18.10 -17.71 1.62
C ARG A 477 -19.43 -17.96 2.33
N ASN A 478 -19.60 -17.42 3.52
CA ASN A 478 -20.79 -17.61 4.36
C ASN A 478 -21.49 -16.27 4.65
N ILE A 479 -21.80 -15.50 3.59
CA ILE A 479 -22.48 -14.22 3.73
C ILE A 479 -23.95 -14.42 4.16
N ASP A 480 -24.28 -13.88 5.32
CA ASP A 480 -25.66 -13.68 5.78
C ASP A 480 -26.19 -12.34 5.28
N LEU A 481 -26.92 -12.40 4.16
CA LEU A 481 -27.50 -11.24 3.51
C LEU A 481 -28.53 -10.53 4.40
N HIS A 482 -29.33 -11.28 5.16
CA HIS A 482 -30.37 -10.70 6.01
C HIS A 482 -29.74 -9.88 7.13
N PHE A 483 -28.69 -10.42 7.76
CA PHE A 483 -27.94 -9.71 8.80
C PHE A 483 -27.33 -8.42 8.25
N ILE A 484 -26.61 -8.47 7.12
CA ILE A 484 -25.97 -7.29 6.54
C ILE A 484 -26.99 -6.21 6.18
N ILE A 485 -28.08 -6.57 5.51
CA ILE A 485 -29.09 -5.59 5.10
C ILE A 485 -29.73 -4.94 6.33
N ARG A 486 -30.16 -5.74 7.31
CA ARG A 486 -30.96 -5.25 8.44
C ARG A 486 -30.13 -4.54 9.50
N LYS A 487 -28.90 -5.00 9.75
CA LYS A 487 -28.04 -4.49 10.82
C LYS A 487 -27.00 -3.48 10.34
N LEU A 488 -26.62 -3.48 9.06
CA LEU A 488 -25.62 -2.56 8.52
C LEU A 488 -26.20 -1.63 7.47
N ALA A 489 -26.67 -2.16 6.34
CA ALA A 489 -26.99 -1.33 5.17
C ALA A 489 -28.22 -0.43 5.40
N ALA A 490 -29.36 -1.00 5.81
CA ALA A 490 -30.60 -0.24 5.95
C ALA A 490 -30.53 0.90 6.99
N PRO A 491 -29.96 0.70 8.20
CA PRO A 491 -29.80 1.80 9.17
C PRO A 491 -28.91 2.93 8.64
N VAL A 492 -27.78 2.59 7.99
CA VAL A 492 -26.84 3.60 7.46
C VAL A 492 -27.46 4.35 6.29
N ILE A 493 -28.07 3.64 5.35
CA ILE A 493 -28.79 4.24 4.21
C ILE A 493 -29.92 5.14 4.70
N ALA A 494 -30.70 4.71 5.69
CA ALA A 494 -31.78 5.52 6.26
C ALA A 494 -31.26 6.83 6.88
N VAL A 495 -30.17 6.77 7.66
CA VAL A 495 -29.56 7.98 8.25
C VAL A 495 -29.03 8.92 7.16
N LEU A 496 -28.34 8.40 6.15
CA LEU A 496 -27.82 9.20 5.04
C LEU A 496 -28.96 9.84 4.23
N LEU A 497 -29.99 9.08 3.89
CA LEU A 497 -31.17 9.60 3.19
C LEU A 497 -31.88 10.68 4.02
N LEU A 498 -32.11 10.47 5.32
CA LEU A 498 -32.69 11.49 6.19
C LEU A 498 -31.84 12.76 6.21
N SER A 499 -30.51 12.62 6.29
CA SER A 499 -29.59 13.77 6.27
C SER A 499 -29.59 14.54 4.95
N LEU A 500 -29.91 13.88 3.84
CA LEU A 500 -30.04 14.50 2.52
C LEU A 500 -31.42 15.15 2.31
N CYS A 501 -32.49 14.45 2.73
CA CYS A 501 -33.88 14.84 2.47
C CYS A 501 -34.36 15.95 3.42
N ILE A 502 -34.00 15.93 4.70
CA ILE A 502 -34.49 16.93 5.67
C ILE A 502 -34.10 18.37 5.27
N PRO A 503 -32.82 18.68 4.96
CA PRO A 503 -32.43 20.02 4.52
C PRO A 503 -33.10 20.41 3.20
N TYR A 504 -33.23 19.46 2.26
CA TYR A 504 -33.88 19.70 0.97
C TYR A 504 -35.35 20.09 1.13
N VAL A 505 -36.11 19.35 1.94
CA VAL A 505 -37.53 19.63 2.20
C VAL A 505 -37.71 20.98 2.89
N ILE A 506 -36.80 21.36 3.80
CA ILE A 506 -36.85 22.67 4.44
C ILE A 506 -36.56 23.77 3.42
N ALA A 507 -35.49 23.65 2.62
CA ALA A 507 -35.06 24.69 1.69
C ALA A 507 -36.01 24.90 0.51
N VAL A 508 -36.52 23.82 -0.10
CA VAL A 508 -37.38 23.89 -1.30
C VAL A 508 -38.86 23.88 -0.95
N GLY A 509 -39.24 23.20 0.14
CA GLY A 509 -40.62 23.13 0.58
C GLY A 509 -40.98 24.29 1.50
N ILE A 510 -40.40 24.34 2.70
CA ILE A 510 -40.86 25.23 3.76
C ILE A 510 -40.51 26.70 3.51
N VAL A 511 -39.30 26.98 3.03
CA VAL A 511 -38.82 28.38 2.88
C VAL A 511 -39.60 29.18 1.84
N PRO A 512 -39.95 28.65 0.65
CA PRO A 512 -40.79 29.39 -0.30
C PRO A 512 -42.20 29.66 0.23
N LEU A 513 -42.76 28.76 1.04
CA LEU A 513 -44.06 28.98 1.70
C LEU A 513 -44.07 30.17 2.66
N LEU A 514 -42.90 30.60 3.16
CA LEU A 514 -42.76 31.78 4.03
C LEU A 514 -42.70 33.11 3.27
N GLY A 515 -42.77 33.10 1.93
CA GLY A 515 -42.81 34.32 1.11
C GLY A 515 -41.48 35.10 1.05
N VAL A 516 -40.34 34.43 1.20
CA VAL A 516 -39.01 35.04 1.26
C VAL A 516 -38.47 35.37 -0.15
N THR A 517 -37.65 36.42 -0.28
CA THR A 517 -36.98 36.82 -1.54
C THR A 517 -36.10 35.70 -2.13
N MET A 518 -35.97 35.68 -3.47
CA MET A 518 -35.21 34.64 -4.20
C MET A 518 -33.73 34.56 -3.79
N GLU A 519 -33.10 35.69 -3.47
CA GLU A 519 -31.71 35.72 -2.98
C GLU A 519 -31.55 35.00 -1.64
N MET A 520 -32.50 35.20 -0.72
CA MET A 520 -32.48 34.54 0.57
C MET A 520 -32.79 33.03 0.43
N GLN A 521 -33.64 32.64 -0.52
CA GLN A 521 -33.88 31.22 -0.82
C GLN A 521 -32.61 30.52 -1.28
N ASN A 522 -31.86 31.13 -2.21
CA ASN A 522 -30.58 30.60 -2.67
C ASN A 522 -29.53 30.52 -1.54
N LEU A 523 -29.50 31.53 -0.66
CA LEU A 523 -28.61 31.54 0.50
C LEU A 523 -28.96 30.40 1.47
N VAL A 524 -30.24 30.19 1.77
CA VAL A 524 -30.71 29.11 2.65
C VAL A 524 -30.40 27.76 2.02
N GLN A 525 -30.67 27.56 0.73
CA GLN A 525 -30.36 26.32 0.01
C GLN A 525 -28.88 25.96 0.10
N ARG A 526 -27.97 26.95 0.04
CA ARG A 526 -26.53 26.71 0.13
C ARG A 526 -26.03 26.44 1.55
N ARG A 527 -26.64 27.06 2.57
CA ARG A 527 -26.12 27.02 3.96
C ARG A 527 -26.82 26.01 4.88
N ILE A 528 -28.01 25.52 4.51
CA ILE A 528 -28.79 24.64 5.38
C ILE A 528 -28.10 23.31 5.69
N TYR A 529 -27.38 22.75 4.72
CA TYR A 529 -26.62 21.50 4.87
C TYR A 529 -25.46 21.64 5.88
N PRO A 530 -24.52 22.60 5.72
CA PRO A 530 -23.51 22.88 6.73
C PRO A 530 -24.08 23.22 8.10
N PHE A 531 -25.16 24.01 8.15
CA PHE A 531 -25.79 24.41 9.40
C PHE A 531 -26.34 23.22 10.18
N LEU A 532 -27.10 22.33 9.52
CA LEU A 532 -27.65 21.14 10.17
C LEU A 532 -26.56 20.17 10.62
N LEU A 533 -25.49 19.99 9.83
CA LEU A 533 -24.34 19.20 10.28
C LEU A 533 -23.72 19.78 11.55
N MET A 534 -23.50 21.10 11.60
CA MET A 534 -22.95 21.78 12.78
C MET A 534 -23.83 21.55 14.02
N VAL A 535 -25.15 21.65 13.89
CA VAL A 535 -26.10 21.39 14.98
C VAL A 535 -26.01 19.94 15.47
N VAL A 536 -25.98 18.96 14.56
CA VAL A 536 -25.86 17.54 14.90
C VAL A 536 -24.54 17.25 15.61
N VAL A 537 -23.42 17.80 15.11
CA VAL A 537 -22.10 17.66 15.74
C VAL A 537 -22.10 18.28 17.15
N LEU A 538 -22.67 19.48 17.30
CA LEU A 538 -22.75 20.16 18.59
C LEU A 538 -23.61 19.36 19.60
N MET A 539 -24.75 18.83 19.17
CA MET A 539 -25.56 17.91 19.99
C MET A 539 -24.78 16.66 20.39
N GLY A 540 -24.00 16.08 19.46
CA GLY A 540 -23.14 14.93 19.72
C GLY A 540 -22.06 15.22 20.76
N ILE A 541 -21.39 16.37 20.65
CA ILE A 541 -20.39 16.84 21.61
C ILE A 541 -21.04 17.06 22.97
N LEU A 542 -22.20 17.73 23.04
CA LEU A 542 -22.93 17.94 24.28
C LEU A 542 -23.31 16.61 24.95
N PHE A 543 -23.85 15.66 24.18
CA PHE A 543 -24.20 14.34 24.69
C PHE A 543 -22.97 13.59 25.22
N PHE A 544 -21.85 13.65 24.48
CA PHE A 544 -20.59 13.07 24.93
C PHE A 544 -20.10 13.72 26.23
N GLN A 545 -20.11 15.04 26.32
CA GLN A 545 -19.72 15.77 27.53
C GLN A 545 -20.60 15.39 28.72
N ILE A 546 -21.94 15.36 28.55
CA ILE A 546 -22.88 14.91 29.59
C ILE A 546 -22.53 13.49 30.06
N ARG A 547 -22.18 12.58 29.14
CA ARG A 547 -21.78 11.22 29.49
C ARG A 547 -20.46 11.18 30.25
N GLN A 548 -19.47 12.00 29.88
CA GLN A 548 -18.20 12.11 30.61
C GLN A 548 -18.43 12.69 32.00
N PHE A 549 -19.23 13.74 32.13
CA PHE A 549 -19.63 14.29 33.43
C PHE A 549 -20.34 13.26 34.30
N LYS A 550 -21.26 12.47 33.74
CA LYS A 550 -21.94 11.40 34.47
C LYS A 550 -20.97 10.33 34.95
N ARG A 551 -20.02 9.91 34.10
CA ARG A 551 -18.97 8.95 34.48
C ARG A 551 -18.05 9.50 35.57
N LEU A 552 -17.63 10.76 35.44
CA LEU A 552 -16.80 11.43 36.44
C LEU A 552 -17.55 11.55 37.77
N TYR A 553 -18.83 11.93 37.74
CA TYR A 553 -19.68 11.99 38.91
C TYR A 553 -19.84 10.62 39.57
N GLU A 554 -20.13 9.57 38.81
CA GLU A 554 -20.21 8.19 39.31
C GLU A 554 -18.88 7.74 39.91
N HIS A 555 -17.75 8.09 39.29
CA HIS A 555 -16.41 7.77 39.80
C HIS A 555 -16.13 8.46 41.13
N ILE A 556 -16.36 9.77 41.23
CA ILE A 556 -16.18 10.54 42.49
C ILE A 556 -17.13 10.01 43.58
N LYS A 557 -18.38 9.71 43.22
CA LYS A 557 -19.36 9.13 44.15
C LYS A 557 -18.90 7.77 44.68
N ASN A 558 -18.41 6.91 43.79
CA ASN A 558 -17.91 5.60 44.21
C ASN A 558 -16.66 5.76 45.07
N ASP A 559 -15.70 6.57 44.69
CA ASP A 559 -14.46 6.77 45.47
C ASP A 559 -14.72 7.27 46.90
N LYS A 560 -15.68 8.18 47.06
CA LYS A 560 -15.98 8.80 48.37
C LYS A 560 -16.99 8.03 49.23
N TYR A 561 -17.88 7.25 48.62
CA TYR A 561 -19.03 6.64 49.32
C TYR A 561 -19.15 5.12 49.15
N LEU A 562 -18.30 4.46 48.35
CA LEU A 562 -18.34 3.02 48.15
C LEU A 562 -17.58 2.31 49.28
N VAL A 563 -18.31 1.82 50.29
CA VAL A 563 -17.75 1.07 51.42
C VAL A 563 -17.32 -0.36 51.02
N GLY A 564 -17.90 -0.91 49.95
CA GLY A 564 -17.54 -2.22 49.39
C GLY A 564 -18.49 -2.66 48.27
N GLN A 565 -18.04 -3.56 47.41
CA GLN A 565 -18.87 -4.16 46.36
C GLN A 565 -19.21 -5.60 46.74
N ARG A 566 -20.50 -5.93 46.81
CA ARG A 566 -20.96 -7.32 46.94
C ARG A 566 -21.33 -7.84 45.56
N LEU A 567 -20.57 -8.81 45.07
CA LEU A 567 -20.92 -9.54 43.85
C LEU A 567 -22.19 -10.35 44.13
N VAL A 568 -23.28 -9.99 43.47
CA VAL A 568 -24.52 -10.76 43.47
C VAL A 568 -24.51 -11.58 42.19
N ASN A 569 -24.33 -12.89 42.32
CA ASN A 569 -24.51 -13.80 41.20
C ASN A 569 -25.97 -13.72 40.76
N TYR A 570 -26.19 -13.29 39.52
CA TYR A 570 -27.51 -13.20 38.94
C TYR A 570 -27.98 -14.61 38.58
N GLU A 571 -28.65 -15.30 39.50
CA GLU A 571 -29.37 -16.52 39.15
C GLU A 571 -30.57 -16.14 38.29
N ARG A 572 -30.52 -16.53 37.02
CA ARG A 572 -31.62 -16.35 36.08
C ARG A 572 -32.77 -17.22 36.60
N LYS A 573 -33.83 -16.61 37.11
CA LYS A 573 -35.05 -17.27 37.62
C LYS A 573 -35.67 -18.10 36.49
N ALA A 574 -35.22 -19.34 36.31
CA ALA A 574 -35.85 -20.30 35.44
C ALA A 574 -37.18 -20.66 36.09
N GLY A 575 -38.28 -20.24 35.46
CA GLY A 575 -39.62 -20.48 35.97
C GLY A 575 -39.91 -21.98 36.10
N LYS A 576 -40.04 -22.44 37.34
CA LYS A 576 -40.92 -23.55 37.75
C LYS A 576 -41.47 -23.21 39.14
N PRO A 577 -42.79 -23.14 39.34
CA PRO A 577 -43.35 -23.08 40.68
C PRO A 577 -43.33 -24.50 41.26
N SER A 578 -42.34 -24.80 42.10
CA SER A 578 -42.39 -25.99 42.95
C SER A 578 -43.23 -25.68 44.17
N THR A 579 -44.33 -26.40 44.26
CA THR A 579 -45.30 -26.47 45.33
C THR A 579 -44.63 -26.60 46.70
N THR A 580 -45.15 -25.80 47.63
CA THR A 580 -44.98 -25.83 49.08
C THR A 580 -44.96 -27.23 49.69
N THR A 581 -43.95 -27.47 50.53
CA THR A 581 -44.12 -28.27 51.76
C THR A 581 -43.34 -27.59 52.89
N HIS A 582 -44.09 -27.12 53.89
CA HIS A 582 -43.57 -26.64 55.16
C HIS A 582 -42.92 -27.80 55.93
N SER A 583 -41.74 -27.56 56.51
CA SER A 583 -41.41 -28.07 57.85
C SER A 583 -40.46 -27.10 58.56
N SER A 584 -40.90 -26.72 59.74
CA SER A 584 -40.34 -25.78 60.70
C SER A 584 -39.22 -26.39 61.55
N SER A 585 -38.19 -25.60 61.90
CA SER A 585 -37.54 -25.48 63.22
C SER A 585 -36.08 -25.01 63.05
N VAL A 586 -35.40 -24.25 63.91
CA VAL A 586 -35.65 -23.32 65.05
C VAL A 586 -34.22 -22.83 65.41
N GLN A 587 -34.07 -21.56 65.81
CA GLN A 587 -33.03 -20.93 66.67
C GLN A 587 -31.62 -21.59 66.71
N GLU A 588 -30.55 -20.90 66.32
CA GLU A 588 -29.94 -19.71 66.94
C GLU A 588 -29.23 -18.82 65.90
#